data_AF-A0AAD4V1J5-F1
#
_entry.id   AF-A0AAD4V1J5-F1
#
_cell.length_a   1.000
_cell.length_b   1.000
_cell.length_c   1.000
_cell.angle_alpha   90.00
_cell.angle_beta   90.00
_cell.angle_gamma   90.00
#
_symmetry.space_group_name_H-M   'P 1'
#
loop_
_entity.id
_entity.type
_entity.pdbx_description
1 polymer ?
#
loop_
_entity_poly.entity_id
_entity_poly.type
_entity_poly.pdbx_seq_one_letter_code
_entity_poly.pdbx_strand_id
1 'polypeptide(L)'
;MGQCFCKMSIGDQMQIKQWPPWSDLPPDLASNIAERLGPIELLSFRSVCKSWNSASSTASAKIESTRDFEPWFLLYAEDSYHNCRLVTESGKKFSVRLPELDGTTCLASNQGWLLLFKKQGHEGEAVGNCGGASSMFFFRPFSKTKIDLPGCPFLELSDHVAAFSCAPTSRDCTVSVINRVNDYELKLHLLHRGAKEWFQYDIPCSGIGTINCAVYHTEKQEFYFFDHTDRVLIIVSTIHKPLSWRFSRRSSEYSVGLKSDFIVYASYFKNTDMKKKLGLPDDVDVSFSTCGTQRKSGDLDSFVYCESISGDRVEESKSRQLKGIWIYPKFCQVPPKEEAW
;
A
#
# COMPACT_ATOMS: atom_id res chain seq x y z
N MET A 1 -0.93 11.81 -31.76
CA MET A 1 -1.52 12.43 -32.97
C MET A 1 -1.85 13.87 -32.64
N GLY A 2 -1.26 14.82 -33.37
CA GLY A 2 -1.43 16.26 -33.13
C GLY A 2 -0.29 17.06 -33.74
N GLN A 3 -0.12 16.98 -35.05
CA GLN A 3 0.76 17.89 -35.80
C GLN A 3 -0.07 19.11 -36.20
N CYS A 4 0.29 20.29 -35.68
CA CYS A 4 -0.18 21.57 -36.21
C CYS A 4 0.49 21.80 -37.57
N PHE A 5 -0.29 21.71 -38.65
CA PHE A 5 0.13 22.15 -39.98
C PHE A 5 -0.27 23.62 -40.19
N CYS A 6 0.70 24.53 -40.21
CA CYS A 6 0.52 25.82 -40.87
C CYS A 6 0.81 25.63 -42.37
N LYS A 7 -0.21 25.78 -43.21
CA LYS A 7 -0.03 25.97 -44.67
C LYS A 7 0.34 27.43 -44.92
N MET A 8 1.49 27.68 -45.54
CA MET A 8 1.74 28.92 -46.30
C MET A 8 2.60 28.66 -47.54
N SER A 9 2.43 29.56 -48.50
CA SER A 9 2.72 29.49 -49.93
C SER A 9 4.20 29.34 -50.31
N ILE A 10 4.40 28.81 -51.51
CA ILE A 10 5.64 28.55 -52.24
C ILE A 10 6.44 29.84 -52.42
N GLY A 11 7.71 29.83 -51.97
CA GLY A 11 8.70 30.82 -52.37
C GLY A 11 9.50 31.46 -51.23
N ASP A 12 10.09 30.67 -50.33
CA ASP A 12 11.33 31.00 -49.61
C ASP A 12 11.80 29.74 -48.86
N GLN A 13 13.08 29.35 -49.01
CA GLN A 13 13.67 28.26 -48.23
C GLN A 13 13.86 28.72 -46.77
N MET A 14 12.77 28.69 -46.00
CA MET A 14 12.83 28.79 -44.54
C MET A 14 13.48 27.52 -44.00
N GLN A 15 14.72 27.63 -43.49
CA GLN A 15 15.26 26.64 -42.57
C GLN A 15 14.29 26.52 -41.39
N ILE A 16 13.55 25.41 -41.34
CA ILE A 16 12.76 25.06 -40.17
C ILE A 16 13.76 24.82 -39.04
N LYS A 17 13.94 25.83 -38.18
CA LYS A 17 14.75 25.73 -36.97
C LYS A 17 14.05 24.74 -36.03
N GLN A 18 14.34 23.45 -36.20
CA GLN A 18 13.82 22.43 -35.31
C GLN A 18 14.42 22.67 -33.93
N TRP A 19 13.57 22.93 -32.96
CA TRP A 19 13.99 22.98 -31.58
C TRP A 19 14.42 21.56 -31.16
N PRO A 20 15.52 21.40 -30.41
CA PRO A 20 15.87 20.11 -29.85
C PRO A 20 14.70 19.53 -29.07
N PRO A 21 14.44 18.21 -29.14
CA PRO A 21 13.39 17.58 -28.37
C PRO A 21 13.64 17.77 -26.87
N TRP A 22 12.57 17.82 -26.07
CA TRP A 22 12.64 17.98 -24.61
C TRP A 22 13.46 16.88 -23.90
N SER A 23 13.66 15.72 -24.55
CA SER A 23 14.56 14.67 -24.07
C SER A 23 16.03 15.10 -24.02
N ASP A 24 16.43 16.09 -24.82
CA ASP A 24 17.80 16.60 -24.93
C ASP A 24 18.05 17.77 -23.97
N LEU A 25 17.09 18.08 -23.10
CA LEU A 25 17.25 19.07 -22.06
C LEU A 25 18.43 18.67 -21.14
N PRO A 26 19.40 19.56 -20.88
CA PRO A 26 20.49 19.28 -19.96
C PRO A 26 19.98 18.79 -18.59
N PRO A 27 20.63 17.76 -17.99
CA PRO A 27 20.19 17.19 -16.72
C PRO A 27 19.97 18.23 -15.62
N ASP A 28 20.85 19.23 -15.51
CA ASP A 28 20.74 20.29 -14.50
C ASP A 28 19.46 21.13 -14.66
N LEU A 29 19.06 21.44 -15.90
CA LEU A 29 17.82 22.16 -16.16
C LEU A 29 16.61 21.27 -15.89
N ALA A 30 16.67 19.99 -16.26
CA ALA A 30 15.62 19.03 -15.95
C ALA A 30 15.44 18.88 -14.43
N SER A 31 16.53 18.82 -13.66
CA SER A 31 16.50 18.78 -12.20
C SER A 31 15.91 20.05 -11.59
N ASN A 32 16.29 21.23 -12.08
CA ASN A 32 15.70 22.50 -11.65
C ASN A 32 14.19 22.58 -11.89
N ILE A 33 13.70 22.00 -13.00
CA ILE A 33 12.27 21.88 -13.25
C ILE A 33 11.65 20.92 -12.23
N ALA A 34 12.23 19.73 -12.07
CA ALA A 34 11.72 18.70 -11.15
C ALA A 34 11.59 19.21 -9.70
N GLU A 35 12.52 20.03 -9.22
CA GLU A 35 12.50 20.62 -7.87
C GLU A 35 11.33 21.58 -7.62
N ARG A 36 10.71 22.10 -8.68
CA ARG A 36 9.55 23.01 -8.62
C ARG A 36 8.22 22.28 -8.77
N LEU A 37 8.24 20.99 -9.07
CA LEU A 37 7.03 20.19 -9.26
C LEU A 37 6.47 19.68 -7.93
N GLY A 38 5.15 19.65 -7.84
CA GLY A 38 4.47 18.93 -6.77
C GLY A 38 4.63 17.40 -6.94
N PRO A 39 4.28 16.61 -5.92
CA PRO A 39 4.46 15.15 -5.95
C PRO A 39 3.78 14.45 -7.12
N ILE A 40 2.63 14.98 -7.55
CA ILE A 40 1.86 14.45 -8.68
C ILE A 40 2.51 14.81 -10.00
N GLU A 41 2.84 16.09 -10.22
CA GLU A 41 3.47 16.53 -11.45
C GLU A 41 4.82 15.81 -11.66
N LEU A 42 5.50 15.52 -10.55
CA LEU A 42 6.72 14.74 -10.53
C LEU A 42 6.54 13.28 -11.00
N LEU A 43 5.38 12.65 -10.78
CA LEU A 43 5.04 11.32 -11.32
C LEU A 43 5.01 11.32 -12.85
N SER A 44 4.33 12.32 -13.43
CA SER A 44 4.29 12.49 -14.88
C SER A 44 5.69 12.78 -15.43
N PHE A 45 6.43 13.69 -14.78
CA PHE A 45 7.78 14.08 -15.17
C PHE A 45 8.73 12.89 -15.27
N ARG A 46 8.77 12.03 -14.25
CA ARG A 46 9.66 10.85 -14.25
C ARG A 46 9.26 9.77 -15.26
N SER A 47 8.00 9.75 -15.69
CA SER A 47 7.51 8.75 -16.66
C SER A 47 7.93 9.05 -18.10
N VAL A 48 8.47 10.25 -18.39
CA VAL A 48 8.81 10.70 -19.75
C VAL A 48 9.95 9.87 -20.35
N CYS A 49 11.11 9.82 -19.68
CA CYS A 49 12.27 9.05 -20.11
C CYS A 49 13.26 8.81 -18.95
N LYS A 50 14.27 7.95 -19.18
CA LYS A 50 15.29 7.63 -18.16
C LYS A 50 16.07 8.86 -17.66
N SER A 51 16.38 9.80 -18.55
CA SER A 51 17.09 11.04 -18.20
C SER A 51 16.27 11.90 -17.22
N TRP A 52 14.99 12.12 -17.53
CA TRP A 52 14.08 12.90 -16.69
C TRP A 52 13.78 12.21 -15.36
N ASN A 53 13.63 10.88 -15.38
CA ASN A 53 13.52 10.10 -14.15
C ASN A 53 14.74 10.32 -13.25
N SER A 54 15.96 10.16 -13.80
CA SER A 54 17.21 10.39 -13.07
C SER A 54 17.33 11.81 -12.53
N ALA A 55 16.98 12.82 -13.34
CA ALA A 55 17.01 14.22 -12.95
C ALA A 55 16.06 14.56 -11.80
N SER A 56 15.00 13.77 -11.62
CA SER A 56 13.99 13.96 -10.55
C SER A 56 14.40 13.41 -9.18
N SER A 57 15.56 12.75 -9.06
CA SER A 57 15.96 12.02 -7.86
C SER A 57 15.98 12.89 -6.59
N THR A 58 16.56 14.09 -6.67
CA THR A 58 16.61 15.03 -5.53
C THR A 58 15.22 15.50 -5.10
N ALA A 59 14.37 15.89 -6.06
CA ALA A 59 12.99 16.29 -5.79
C ALA A 59 12.18 15.15 -5.15
N SER A 60 12.40 13.92 -5.62
CA SER A 60 11.79 12.70 -5.08
C SER A 60 12.17 12.50 -3.62
N ALA A 61 13.48 12.50 -3.33
CA ALA A 61 14.01 12.33 -1.97
C ALA A 61 13.49 13.42 -1.02
N LYS A 62 13.39 14.66 -1.49
CA LYS A 62 12.83 15.77 -0.71
C LYS A 62 11.38 15.50 -0.30
N ILE A 63 10.51 15.14 -1.25
CA ILE A 63 9.10 14.81 -0.94
C ILE A 63 9.04 13.64 0.05
N GLU A 64 9.81 12.58 -0.20
CA GLU A 64 9.84 11.39 0.61
C GLU A 64 10.34 11.59 2.05
N SER A 65 11.11 12.65 2.30
CA SER A 65 11.65 13.03 3.60
C SER A 65 10.73 13.96 4.41
N THR A 66 9.61 14.39 3.83
CA THR A 66 8.66 15.31 4.48
C THR A 66 7.98 14.59 5.66
N ARG A 67 8.10 15.17 6.87
CA ARG A 67 7.67 14.54 8.13
C ARG A 67 6.15 14.53 8.35
N ASP A 68 5.43 15.44 7.70
CA ASP A 68 3.98 15.63 7.89
C ASP A 68 3.18 15.33 6.62
N PHE A 69 3.67 14.39 5.82
CA PHE A 69 2.96 13.99 4.62
C PHE A 69 1.68 13.23 5.00
N GLU A 70 0.53 13.69 4.52
CA GLU A 70 -0.73 12.97 4.70
C GLU A 70 -0.80 11.79 3.71
N PRO A 71 -1.18 10.58 4.15
CA PRO A 71 -1.27 9.44 3.24
C PRO A 71 -2.29 9.71 2.14
N TRP A 72 -1.97 9.29 0.93
CA TRP A 72 -2.91 9.28 -0.19
C TRP A 72 -3.84 8.08 -0.10
N PHE A 73 -4.96 8.16 -0.81
CA PHE A 73 -5.92 7.07 -0.89
C PHE A 73 -5.96 6.48 -2.29
N LEU A 74 -5.64 5.19 -2.41
CA LEU A 74 -5.70 4.43 -3.65
C LEU A 74 -6.96 3.55 -3.65
N LEU A 75 -7.89 3.86 -4.53
CA LEU A 75 -9.11 3.09 -4.76
C LEU A 75 -8.92 2.16 -5.96
N TYR A 76 -9.25 0.89 -5.81
CA TYR A 76 -9.27 -0.10 -6.88
C TYR A 76 -10.45 -1.06 -6.70
N ALA A 77 -10.83 -1.73 -7.79
CA ALA A 77 -11.93 -2.70 -7.82
C ALA A 77 -11.59 -3.84 -8.77
N GLU A 78 -12.14 -5.02 -8.53
CA GLU A 78 -11.89 -6.21 -9.35
C GLU A 78 -12.37 -6.04 -10.80
N ASP A 79 -13.39 -5.21 -11.03
CA ASP A 79 -14.00 -4.94 -12.35
C ASP A 79 -13.41 -3.70 -13.08
N SER A 80 -12.33 -3.11 -12.55
CA SER A 80 -11.88 -1.78 -12.99
C SER A 80 -10.95 -1.76 -14.22
N TYR A 81 -10.68 -2.90 -14.86
CA TYR A 81 -9.76 -3.04 -15.99
C TYR A 81 -8.40 -2.37 -15.72
N HIS A 82 -7.75 -2.72 -14.61
CA HIS A 82 -6.50 -2.12 -14.13
C HIS A 82 -6.54 -0.62 -13.74
N ASN A 83 -7.71 0.05 -13.82
CA ASN A 83 -7.79 1.48 -13.56
C ASN A 83 -8.07 1.76 -12.09
N CYS A 84 -7.02 2.20 -11.40
CA CYS A 84 -7.10 2.66 -10.02
C CYS A 84 -7.33 4.18 -9.98
N ARG A 85 -8.01 4.65 -8.94
CA ARG A 85 -8.20 6.07 -8.67
C ARG A 85 -7.40 6.46 -7.44
N LEU A 86 -6.46 7.38 -7.62
CA LEU A 86 -5.65 7.94 -6.55
C LEU A 86 -6.25 9.28 -6.13
N VAL A 87 -6.43 9.49 -4.83
CA VAL A 87 -6.87 10.74 -4.23
C VAL A 87 -5.77 11.27 -3.31
N THR A 88 -5.34 12.50 -3.57
CA THR A 88 -4.32 13.19 -2.75
C THR A 88 -4.91 13.83 -1.51
N GLU A 89 -4.05 14.33 -0.63
CA GLU A 89 -4.43 15.09 0.56
C GLU A 89 -5.30 16.32 0.22
N SER A 90 -5.01 16.97 -0.92
CA SER A 90 -5.78 18.12 -1.42
C SER A 90 -7.11 17.72 -2.08
N GLY A 91 -7.46 16.43 -2.12
CA GLY A 91 -8.65 15.90 -2.79
C GLY A 91 -8.56 15.85 -4.32
N LYS A 92 -7.38 16.10 -4.91
CA LYS A 92 -7.17 15.94 -6.36
C LYS A 92 -7.23 14.46 -6.70
N LYS A 93 -7.81 14.14 -7.86
CA LYS A 93 -8.07 12.76 -8.30
C LYS A 93 -7.26 12.45 -9.55
N PHE A 94 -6.62 11.30 -9.58
CA PHE A 94 -5.82 10.84 -10.70
C PHE A 94 -6.17 9.40 -11.05
N SER A 95 -6.18 9.08 -12.33
CA SER A 95 -6.31 7.71 -12.80
C SER A 95 -4.91 7.13 -12.99
N VAL A 96 -4.66 5.96 -12.40
CA VAL A 96 -3.39 5.25 -12.51
C VAL A 96 -3.68 3.82 -12.97
N ARG A 97 -2.88 3.31 -13.89
CA ARG A 97 -2.95 1.90 -14.32
C ARG A 97 -1.99 1.06 -13.51
N LEU A 98 -2.53 0.16 -12.69
CA LEU A 98 -1.79 -0.73 -11.78
C LEU A 98 -2.30 -2.17 -11.94
N PRO A 99 -1.93 -2.86 -13.02
CA PRO A 99 -2.40 -4.23 -13.29
C PRO A 99 -2.02 -5.24 -12.19
N GLU A 100 -1.00 -4.94 -11.39
CA GLU A 100 -0.57 -5.75 -10.26
C GLU A 100 -1.62 -5.80 -9.13
N LEU A 101 -2.59 -4.86 -9.10
CA LEU A 101 -3.66 -4.86 -8.11
C LEU A 101 -4.88 -5.71 -8.52
N ASP A 102 -4.95 -6.17 -9.76
CA ASP A 102 -6.10 -6.91 -10.27
C ASP A 102 -6.25 -8.28 -9.62
N GLY A 103 -7.44 -8.51 -9.08
CA GLY A 103 -7.78 -9.72 -8.33
C GLY A 103 -7.00 -9.86 -7.02
N THR A 104 -6.38 -8.78 -6.52
CA THR A 104 -5.62 -8.81 -5.28
C THR A 104 -6.39 -8.25 -4.09
N THR A 105 -5.94 -8.63 -2.90
CA THR A 105 -6.34 -8.03 -1.63
C THR A 105 -5.09 -7.52 -0.93
N CYS A 106 -5.11 -6.25 -0.52
CA CYS A 106 -4.01 -5.64 0.22
C CYS A 106 -4.15 -5.94 1.71
N LEU A 107 -3.18 -6.67 2.26
CA LEU A 107 -3.15 -7.08 3.66
C LEU A 107 -2.41 -6.08 4.56
N ALA A 108 -1.41 -5.37 4.01
CA ALA A 108 -0.66 -4.36 4.75
C ALA A 108 -0.14 -3.25 3.82
N SER A 109 -0.09 -2.01 4.34
CA SER A 109 0.57 -0.87 3.69
C SER A 109 1.51 -0.19 4.68
N ASN A 110 2.80 -0.07 4.33
CA ASN A 110 3.79 0.62 5.15
C ASN A 110 4.97 1.10 4.31
N GLN A 111 5.52 2.28 4.61
CA GLN A 111 6.69 2.85 3.93
C GLN A 111 6.58 2.86 2.38
N GLY A 112 5.36 3.07 1.85
CA GLY A 112 5.06 3.07 0.42
C GLY A 112 5.05 1.70 -0.25
N TRP A 113 5.17 0.62 0.53
CA TRP A 113 5.03 -0.76 0.07
C TRP A 113 3.67 -1.32 0.46
N LEU A 114 3.14 -2.15 -0.43
CA LEU A 114 1.91 -2.93 -0.25
C LEU A 114 2.28 -4.40 -0.14
N LEU A 115 1.68 -5.11 0.81
CA LEU A 115 1.68 -6.57 0.84
C LEU A 115 0.36 -7.05 0.25
N LEU A 116 0.45 -7.68 -0.92
CA LEU A 116 -0.70 -8.09 -1.72
C LEU A 116 -0.81 -9.61 -1.73
N PHE A 117 -2.03 -10.10 -1.59
CA PHE A 117 -2.40 -11.50 -1.81
C PHE A 117 -3.23 -11.61 -3.08
N LYS A 118 -2.94 -12.61 -3.90
CA LYS A 118 -3.73 -12.96 -5.08
C LYS A 118 -4.18 -14.42 -5.00
N LYS A 119 -5.50 -14.62 -4.95
CA LYS A 119 -6.11 -15.95 -5.00
C LYS A 119 -5.92 -16.56 -6.40
N GLN A 120 -5.77 -17.88 -6.47
CA GLN A 120 -5.83 -18.61 -7.73
C GLN A 120 -7.22 -18.43 -8.40
N GLY A 121 -7.23 -18.24 -9.73
CA GLY A 121 -8.48 -18.23 -10.50
C GLY A 121 -9.05 -19.65 -10.66
N HIS A 122 -10.36 -19.81 -10.45
CA HIS A 122 -11.07 -21.00 -10.89
C HIS A 122 -11.26 -20.99 -12.42
N GLU A 123 -11.25 -22.18 -13.01
CA GLU A 123 -11.32 -22.53 -14.43
C GLU A 123 -12.22 -21.63 -15.30
N GLY A 124 -11.68 -21.10 -16.41
CA GLY A 124 -12.45 -20.35 -17.42
C GLY A 124 -11.63 -19.43 -18.33
N GLU A 125 -10.44 -19.00 -17.91
CA GLU A 125 -9.51 -18.28 -18.79
C GLU A 125 -8.70 -19.27 -19.63
N ALA A 126 -8.81 -19.14 -20.95
CA ALA A 126 -8.22 -20.04 -21.91
C ALA A 126 -6.71 -20.21 -21.67
N VAL A 127 -6.32 -21.49 -21.62
CA VAL A 127 -4.99 -22.06 -21.44
C VAL A 127 -3.89 -21.28 -22.19
N GLY A 128 -3.27 -20.35 -21.47
CA GLY A 128 -1.85 -20.05 -21.55
C GLY A 128 -1.16 -20.76 -20.39
N ASN A 129 -0.55 -21.90 -20.69
CA ASN A 129 0.12 -22.84 -19.80
C ASN A 129 0.77 -22.21 -18.52
N CYS A 130 0.09 -22.29 -17.37
CA CYS A 130 0.61 -22.40 -15.99
C CYS A 130 -0.56 -22.27 -14.99
N GLY A 131 -1.11 -23.38 -14.49
CA GLY A 131 -1.98 -23.37 -13.31
C GLY A 131 -1.16 -22.96 -12.08
N GLY A 132 -1.18 -21.67 -11.73
CA GLY A 132 -0.40 -21.12 -10.62
C GLY A 132 -1.10 -21.27 -9.27
N ALA A 133 -0.32 -21.50 -8.21
CA ALA A 133 -0.79 -21.42 -6.82
C ALA A 133 -1.15 -19.97 -6.44
N SER A 134 -1.98 -19.79 -5.40
CA SER A 134 -2.17 -18.49 -4.75
C SER A 134 -0.81 -17.86 -4.40
N SER A 135 -0.69 -16.55 -4.55
CA SER A 135 0.60 -15.86 -4.40
C SER A 135 0.51 -14.66 -3.46
N MET A 136 1.64 -14.34 -2.85
CA MET A 136 1.80 -13.14 -2.04
C MET A 136 3.05 -12.41 -2.51
N PHE A 137 2.97 -11.09 -2.59
CA PHE A 137 4.08 -10.28 -3.07
C PHE A 137 4.02 -8.86 -2.50
N PHE A 138 5.18 -8.24 -2.42
CA PHE A 138 5.29 -6.82 -2.18
C PHE A 138 5.17 -6.04 -3.48
N PHE A 139 4.50 -4.89 -3.43
CA PHE A 139 4.39 -3.98 -4.56
C PHE A 139 4.55 -2.53 -4.12
N ARG A 140 5.33 -1.75 -4.87
CA ARG A 140 5.48 -0.30 -4.69
C ARG A 140 4.89 0.42 -5.91
N PRO A 141 3.63 0.90 -5.83
CA PRO A 141 2.87 1.35 -7.01
C PRO A 141 3.54 2.39 -7.90
N PHE A 142 4.21 3.38 -7.29
CA PHE A 142 4.74 4.53 -8.05
C PHE A 142 6.10 4.27 -8.72
N SER A 143 6.84 3.29 -8.20
CA SER A 143 8.07 2.79 -8.84
C SER A 143 7.81 1.57 -9.73
N LYS A 144 6.62 0.95 -9.60
CA LYS A 144 6.24 -0.34 -10.19
C LYS A 144 7.19 -1.49 -9.83
N THR A 145 7.83 -1.40 -8.67
CA THR A 145 8.68 -2.48 -8.16
C THR A 145 7.80 -3.55 -7.54
N LYS A 146 8.02 -4.80 -7.92
CA LYS A 146 7.36 -5.99 -7.36
C LYS A 146 8.42 -6.93 -6.78
N ILE A 147 8.15 -7.51 -5.62
CA ILE A 147 9.00 -8.53 -4.99
C ILE A 147 8.11 -9.70 -4.59
N ASP A 148 8.25 -10.82 -5.28
CA ASP A 148 7.46 -12.04 -5.01
C ASP A 148 7.93 -12.74 -3.74
N LEU A 149 6.99 -13.16 -2.89
CA LEU A 149 7.29 -13.96 -1.70
C LEU A 149 7.24 -15.47 -2.04
N PRO A 150 8.14 -16.28 -1.47
CA PRO A 150 8.15 -17.71 -1.70
C PRO A 150 6.98 -18.41 -0.99
N GLY A 151 6.47 -19.48 -1.60
CA GLY A 151 5.67 -20.51 -0.93
C GLY A 151 4.48 -20.00 -0.11
N CYS A 152 3.61 -19.16 -0.70
CA CYS A 152 2.41 -18.64 -0.02
C CYS A 152 1.61 -19.79 0.62
N PRO A 153 1.43 -19.82 1.95
CA PRO A 153 0.77 -20.93 2.63
C PRO A 153 -0.76 -20.85 2.55
N PHE A 154 -1.31 -19.79 1.96
CA PHE A 154 -2.74 -19.49 1.97
C PHE A 154 -3.38 -19.79 0.62
N LEU A 155 -4.42 -20.61 0.61
CA LEU A 155 -5.26 -20.83 -0.58
C LEU A 155 -6.27 -19.70 -0.76
N GLU A 156 -6.83 -19.22 0.35
CA GLU A 156 -7.77 -18.12 0.40
C GLU A 156 -7.63 -17.32 1.70
N LEU A 157 -8.13 -16.09 1.69
CA LEU A 157 -8.18 -15.24 2.86
C LEU A 157 -9.54 -15.37 3.54
N SER A 158 -9.50 -15.47 4.86
CA SER A 158 -10.63 -15.26 5.77
C SER A 158 -10.28 -14.10 6.72
N ASP A 159 -10.01 -14.39 7.99
CA ASP A 159 -9.65 -13.42 9.03
C ASP A 159 -8.15 -13.12 9.07
N HIS A 160 -7.51 -13.08 7.89
CA HIS A 160 -6.07 -12.87 7.79
C HIS A 160 -5.74 -11.39 7.92
N VAL A 161 -4.88 -11.05 8.87
CA VAL A 161 -4.37 -9.71 9.08
C VAL A 161 -2.85 -9.76 9.05
N ALA A 162 -2.22 -8.83 8.34
CA ALA A 162 -0.78 -8.82 8.18
C ALA A 162 -0.15 -7.48 8.55
N ALA A 163 1.11 -7.54 8.93
CA ALA A 163 2.02 -6.42 9.01
C ALA A 163 3.43 -6.86 8.61
N PHE A 164 4.29 -5.90 8.31
CA PHE A 164 5.70 -6.16 8.06
C PHE A 164 6.57 -5.10 8.74
N SER A 165 7.76 -5.51 9.17
CA SER A 165 8.60 -4.72 10.08
C SER A 165 9.21 -3.47 9.44
N CYS A 166 9.70 -3.60 8.22
CA CYS A 166 10.34 -2.52 7.47
C CYS A 166 10.27 -2.80 5.96
N ALA A 167 10.79 -1.89 5.13
CA ALA A 167 10.80 -2.09 3.69
C ALA A 167 11.32 -3.50 3.32
N PRO A 168 10.66 -4.23 2.40
CA PRO A 168 11.06 -5.58 2.01
C PRO A 168 12.51 -5.66 1.56
N THR A 169 13.06 -4.60 0.95
CA THR A 169 14.46 -4.52 0.51
C THR A 169 15.48 -4.55 1.66
N SER A 170 15.05 -4.33 2.90
CA SER A 170 15.90 -4.46 4.08
C SER A 170 16.08 -5.93 4.47
N ARG A 171 17.31 -6.30 4.85
CA ARG A 171 17.65 -7.65 5.33
C ARG A 171 16.91 -8.05 6.60
N ASP A 172 16.45 -7.06 7.37
CA ASP A 172 15.74 -7.28 8.63
C ASP A 172 14.21 -7.31 8.46
N CYS A 173 13.73 -7.29 7.20
CA CYS A 173 12.31 -7.36 6.94
C CYS A 173 11.74 -8.71 7.40
N THR A 174 10.67 -8.65 8.17
CA THR A 174 9.88 -9.79 8.59
C THR A 174 8.43 -9.51 8.26
N VAL A 175 7.78 -10.45 7.59
CA VAL A 175 6.34 -10.45 7.35
C VAL A 175 5.69 -11.28 8.45
N SER A 176 4.62 -10.76 9.02
CA SER A 176 3.81 -11.44 10.01
C SER A 176 2.36 -11.44 9.56
N VAL A 177 1.78 -12.62 9.38
CA VAL A 177 0.36 -12.81 9.04
C VAL A 177 -0.28 -13.63 10.15
N ILE A 178 -1.36 -13.12 10.74
CA ILE A 178 -2.14 -13.86 11.73
C ILE A 178 -3.54 -14.11 11.18
N ASN A 179 -4.11 -15.27 11.51
CA ASN A 179 -5.52 -15.52 11.27
C ASN A 179 -6.14 -16.25 12.47
N ARG A 180 -7.44 -16.01 12.68
CA ARG A 180 -8.22 -16.77 13.65
C ARG A 180 -8.58 -18.13 13.05
N VAL A 181 -8.41 -19.19 13.83
CA VAL A 181 -8.88 -20.54 13.46
C VAL A 181 -10.21 -20.83 14.14
N ASN A 182 -10.30 -20.53 15.43
CA ASN A 182 -11.50 -20.65 16.25
C ASN A 182 -11.42 -19.67 17.44
N ASP A 183 -12.36 -19.76 18.38
CA ASP A 183 -12.41 -18.85 19.53
C ASP A 183 -11.25 -18.97 20.53
N TYR A 184 -10.47 -20.03 20.41
CA TYR A 184 -9.40 -20.39 21.34
C TYR A 184 -8.02 -20.48 20.69
N GLU A 185 -7.93 -20.25 19.38
CA GLU A 185 -6.71 -20.51 18.61
C GLU A 185 -6.51 -19.50 17.49
N LEU A 186 -5.32 -18.91 17.47
CA LEU A 186 -4.80 -18.10 16.38
C LEU A 186 -3.64 -18.82 15.72
N LYS A 187 -3.49 -18.67 14.40
CA LYS A 187 -2.32 -19.12 13.66
C LYS A 187 -1.48 -17.94 13.24
N LEU A 188 -0.21 -17.97 13.63
CA LEU A 188 0.80 -17.00 13.25
C LEU A 188 1.69 -17.60 12.16
N HIS A 189 1.86 -16.86 11.07
CA HIS A 189 2.78 -17.16 9.99
C HIS A 189 3.82 -16.05 9.90
N LEU A 190 5.10 -16.44 9.92
CA LEU A 190 6.24 -15.53 9.82
C LEU A 190 7.10 -15.87 8.61
N LEU A 191 7.56 -14.83 7.90
CA LEU A 191 8.55 -14.96 6.85
C LEU A 191 9.62 -13.88 7.00
N HIS A 192 10.86 -14.33 7.21
CA HIS A 192 12.02 -13.45 7.25
C HIS A 192 12.60 -13.24 5.85
N ARG A 193 13.16 -12.05 5.59
CA ARG A 193 13.84 -11.75 4.32
C ARG A 193 14.92 -12.79 4.01
N GLY A 194 14.94 -13.29 2.77
CA GLY A 194 15.84 -14.35 2.31
C GLY A 194 15.47 -15.77 2.74
N ALA A 195 14.45 -15.95 3.61
CA ALA A 195 13.94 -17.29 3.93
C ALA A 195 13.11 -17.84 2.76
N LYS A 196 13.17 -19.15 2.53
CA LYS A 196 12.43 -19.84 1.45
C LYS A 196 11.06 -20.36 1.89
N GLU A 197 10.83 -20.48 3.19
CA GLU A 197 9.67 -21.13 3.77
C GLU A 197 9.11 -20.28 4.91
N TRP A 198 7.80 -20.41 5.14
CA TRP A 198 7.08 -19.74 6.21
C TRP A 198 7.16 -20.55 7.49
N PHE A 199 7.37 -19.87 8.61
CA PHE A 199 7.27 -20.47 9.93
C PHE A 199 5.85 -20.32 10.45
N GLN A 200 5.25 -21.41 10.92
CA GLN A 200 3.90 -21.42 11.49
C GLN A 200 3.94 -21.72 12.98
N TYR A 201 3.10 -21.01 13.75
CA TYR A 201 2.93 -21.21 15.17
C TYR A 201 1.46 -21.13 15.56
N ASP A 202 1.01 -22.08 16.38
CA ASP A 202 -0.33 -22.08 16.96
C ASP A 202 -0.29 -21.33 18.30
N ILE A 203 -1.13 -20.32 18.44
CA ILE A 203 -1.19 -19.43 19.61
C ILE A 203 -2.53 -19.66 20.32
N PRO A 204 -2.52 -20.24 21.53
CA PRO A 204 -3.73 -20.35 22.33
C PRO A 204 -4.18 -18.96 22.78
N CYS A 205 -5.45 -18.64 22.61
CA CYS A 205 -6.03 -17.38 23.01
C CYS A 205 -7.37 -17.57 23.74
N SER A 206 -7.80 -16.57 24.50
CA SER A 206 -9.14 -16.55 25.08
C SER A 206 -9.66 -15.14 25.16
N GLY A 207 -10.89 -14.90 24.69
CA GLY A 207 -11.53 -13.58 24.77
C GLY A 207 -10.91 -12.52 23.87
N ILE A 208 -10.28 -12.91 22.77
CA ILE A 208 -9.89 -11.98 21.69
C ILE A 208 -11.01 -11.98 20.67
N GLY A 209 -11.40 -10.81 20.19
CA GLY A 209 -12.36 -10.67 19.10
C GLY A 209 -11.75 -10.92 17.73
N THR A 210 -12.48 -10.61 16.67
CA THR A 210 -11.91 -10.58 15.31
C THR A 210 -10.79 -9.53 15.25
N ILE A 211 -9.60 -9.97 14.87
CA ILE A 211 -8.45 -9.10 14.60
C ILE A 211 -8.71 -8.39 13.29
N ASN A 212 -8.53 -7.08 13.26
CA ASN A 212 -8.82 -6.26 12.08
C ASN A 212 -7.66 -5.35 11.67
N CYS A 213 -6.65 -5.17 12.53
CA CYS A 213 -5.50 -4.34 12.19
C CYS A 213 -4.21 -4.88 12.81
N ALA A 214 -3.08 -4.61 12.14
CA ALA A 214 -1.75 -4.93 12.63
C ALA A 214 -0.77 -3.79 12.34
N VAL A 215 0.19 -3.59 13.23
CA VAL A 215 1.25 -2.59 13.09
C VAL A 215 2.56 -3.14 13.66
N TYR A 216 3.68 -2.57 13.21
CA TYR A 216 4.99 -2.86 13.76
C TYR A 216 5.55 -1.64 14.51
N HIS A 217 5.96 -1.84 15.76
CA HIS A 217 6.63 -0.82 16.56
C HIS A 217 8.13 -0.87 16.28
N THR A 218 8.69 0.19 15.68
CA THR A 218 10.10 0.15 15.24
C THR A 218 11.05 0.13 16.43
N GLU A 219 10.83 0.97 17.44
CA GLU A 219 11.73 1.07 18.61
C GLU A 219 11.71 -0.20 19.49
N LYS A 220 10.53 -0.76 19.75
CA LYS A 220 10.39 -1.99 20.55
C LYS A 220 10.73 -3.25 19.75
N GLN A 221 10.63 -3.16 18.42
CA GLN A 221 10.74 -4.26 17.48
C GLN A 221 9.70 -5.36 17.74
N GLU A 222 8.44 -4.97 17.79
CA GLU A 222 7.32 -5.86 18.13
C GLU A 222 6.16 -5.67 17.15
N PHE A 223 5.47 -6.77 16.84
CA PHE A 223 4.21 -6.72 16.10
C PHE A 223 3.04 -6.61 17.07
N TYR A 224 2.10 -5.74 16.73
CA TYR A 224 0.89 -5.49 17.49
C TYR A 224 -0.31 -5.84 16.60
N PHE A 225 -1.18 -6.71 17.09
CA PHE A 225 -2.44 -7.08 16.45
C PHE A 225 -3.60 -6.63 17.31
N PHE A 226 -4.53 -5.88 16.70
CA PHE A 226 -5.66 -5.27 17.39
C PHE A 226 -6.96 -5.96 17.00
N ASP A 227 -7.79 -6.27 17.99
CA ASP A 227 -9.17 -6.65 17.77
C ASP A 227 -10.12 -5.44 17.80
N HIS A 228 -11.39 -5.67 17.46
CA HIS A 228 -12.44 -4.64 17.50
C HIS A 228 -12.73 -4.05 18.90
N THR A 229 -12.18 -4.63 19.98
CA THR A 229 -12.34 -4.15 21.36
C THR A 229 -11.09 -3.46 21.91
N ASP A 230 -10.14 -3.09 21.03
CA ASP A 230 -8.83 -2.53 21.36
C ASP A 230 -7.99 -3.46 22.29
N ARG A 231 -8.26 -4.77 22.31
CA ARG A 231 -7.32 -5.71 22.92
C ARG A 231 -6.16 -5.92 21.97
N VAL A 232 -4.97 -5.94 22.55
CA VAL A 232 -3.70 -5.98 21.84
C VAL A 232 -3.05 -7.33 22.08
N LEU A 233 -2.89 -8.11 21.02
CA LEU A 233 -1.93 -9.20 21.00
C LEU A 233 -0.58 -8.64 20.55
N ILE A 234 0.41 -8.66 21.45
CA ILE A 234 1.78 -8.28 21.13
C ILE A 234 2.58 -9.55 20.86
N ILE A 235 3.15 -9.66 19.67
CA ILE A 235 4.02 -10.77 19.27
C ILE A 235 5.43 -10.20 19.08
N VAL A 236 6.36 -10.69 19.90
CA VAL A 236 7.78 -10.41 19.75
C VAL A 236 8.39 -11.54 18.94
N SER A 237 8.60 -11.28 17.66
CA SER A 237 9.50 -12.05 16.83
C SER A 237 10.35 -11.09 16.03
N THR A 238 11.65 -11.13 16.27
CA THR A 238 12.66 -10.50 15.42
C THR A 238 13.72 -11.54 15.14
N ILE A 239 14.55 -11.30 14.12
CA ILE A 239 15.70 -12.19 13.80
C ILE A 239 16.61 -12.44 15.02
N HIS A 240 16.57 -11.54 16.02
CA HIS A 240 17.47 -11.56 17.18
C HIS A 240 16.80 -11.88 18.52
N LYS A 241 15.48 -12.08 18.57
CA LYS A 241 14.75 -12.41 19.80
C LYS A 241 13.95 -13.71 19.62
N PRO A 242 13.89 -14.57 20.65
CA PRO A 242 13.03 -15.75 20.60
C PRO A 242 11.57 -15.33 20.46
N LEU A 243 10.80 -16.12 19.70
CA LEU A 243 9.36 -15.91 19.55
C LEU A 243 8.70 -15.94 20.92
N SER A 244 7.98 -14.87 21.25
CA SER A 244 7.12 -14.79 22.43
C SER A 244 5.89 -13.96 22.12
N TRP A 245 4.79 -14.22 22.82
CA TRP A 245 3.55 -13.47 22.69
C TRP A 245 2.97 -13.14 24.05
N ARG A 246 2.28 -12.00 24.13
CA ARG A 246 1.56 -11.56 25.33
C ARG A 246 0.24 -10.91 24.93
N PHE A 247 -0.76 -11.13 25.76
CA PHE A 247 -2.04 -10.47 25.63
C PHE A 247 -2.07 -9.26 26.57
N SER A 248 -2.39 -8.10 26.02
CA SER A 248 -2.57 -6.87 26.77
C SER A 248 -3.90 -6.24 26.40
N ARG A 249 -4.47 -5.50 27.33
CA ARG A 249 -5.65 -4.65 27.05
C ARG A 249 -5.17 -3.22 26.97
N ARG A 250 -5.58 -2.50 25.94
CA ARG A 250 -5.38 -1.05 25.90
C ARG A 250 -6.14 -0.44 27.08
N SER A 251 -5.44 0.25 27.97
CA SER A 251 -6.11 0.94 29.07
C SER A 251 -6.85 2.15 28.51
N SER A 252 -8.07 2.40 28.98
CA SER A 252 -8.77 3.63 28.65
C SER A 252 -7.99 4.83 29.20
N GLU A 253 -8.17 5.98 28.57
CA GLU A 253 -7.50 7.28 28.84
C GLU A 253 -7.59 7.79 30.30
N TYR A 254 -8.25 7.05 31.20
CA TYR A 254 -8.38 7.36 32.63
C TYR A 254 -7.37 6.66 33.55
N SER A 255 -6.45 5.87 32.99
CA SER A 255 -5.38 5.25 33.78
C SER A 255 -4.13 6.13 33.77
N VAL A 256 -3.96 6.88 34.86
CA VAL A 256 -2.79 7.69 35.14
C VAL A 256 -1.53 6.84 34.99
N GLY A 257 -0.76 7.04 33.91
CA GLY A 257 0.62 6.56 33.80
C GLY A 257 1.01 5.70 32.58
N LEU A 258 0.09 5.16 31.77
CA LEU A 258 0.45 4.46 30.52
C LEU A 258 0.17 5.33 29.30
N LYS A 259 1.22 5.93 28.75
CA LYS A 259 1.19 6.58 27.42
C LYS A 259 0.94 5.47 26.38
N SER A 260 -0.15 5.56 25.61
CA SER A 260 -0.40 4.65 24.49
C SER A 260 0.79 4.72 23.52
N ASP A 261 1.41 3.58 23.21
CA ASP A 261 2.55 3.48 22.28
C ASP A 261 2.21 4.04 20.88
N PHE A 262 0.92 4.03 20.54
CA PHE A 262 0.40 4.50 19.26
C PHE A 262 -0.73 5.51 19.41
N ILE A 263 -0.77 6.49 18.50
CA ILE A 263 -1.96 7.27 18.20
C ILE A 263 -2.75 6.55 17.10
N VAL A 264 -4.01 6.22 17.38
CA VAL A 264 -4.85 5.42 16.48
C VAL A 264 -5.92 6.31 15.85
N TYR A 265 -5.89 6.38 14.52
CA TYR A 265 -6.92 7.06 13.75
C TYR A 265 -7.97 6.04 13.29
N ALA A 266 -8.92 5.74 14.18
CA ALA A 266 -10.09 4.96 13.87
C ALA A 266 -11.05 5.75 12.95
N SER A 267 -11.77 5.04 12.09
CA SER A 267 -12.79 5.62 11.20
C SER A 267 -12.27 6.76 10.32
N TYR A 268 -10.99 6.73 9.92
CA TYR A 268 -10.33 7.82 9.21
C TYR A 268 -10.94 8.08 7.83
N PHE A 269 -11.35 7.04 7.11
CA PHE A 269 -12.06 7.14 5.84
C PHE A 269 -13.37 7.91 5.99
N LYS A 270 -14.14 7.60 7.04
CA LYS A 270 -15.38 8.32 7.37
C LYS A 270 -15.09 9.76 7.79
N ASN A 271 -14.17 9.96 8.72
CA ASN A 271 -13.86 11.27 9.30
C ASN A 271 -13.22 12.25 8.31
N THR A 272 -12.68 11.76 7.20
CA THR A 272 -12.09 12.58 6.14
C THR A 272 -13.00 12.74 4.91
N ASP A 273 -14.29 12.36 5.03
CA ASP A 273 -15.31 12.44 3.99
C ASP A 273 -14.89 11.80 2.66
N MET A 274 -14.25 10.62 2.72
CA MET A 274 -13.66 10.02 1.53
C MET A 274 -14.69 9.61 0.47
N LYS A 275 -15.92 9.23 0.83
CA LYS A 275 -17.00 8.97 -0.15
C LYS A 275 -17.21 10.19 -1.06
N LYS A 276 -17.34 11.38 -0.46
CA LYS A 276 -17.49 12.65 -1.18
C LYS A 276 -16.25 12.99 -2.00
N LYS A 277 -15.05 12.83 -1.44
CA LYS A 277 -13.79 13.06 -2.18
C LYS A 277 -13.65 12.12 -3.37
N LEU A 278 -14.13 10.89 -3.28
CA LEU A 278 -14.17 9.94 -4.39
C LEU A 278 -15.28 10.26 -5.40
N GLY A 279 -16.20 11.17 -5.08
CA GLY A 279 -17.36 11.49 -5.92
C GLY A 279 -18.29 10.29 -6.08
N LEU A 280 -18.38 9.48 -5.03
CA LEU A 280 -19.32 8.37 -4.96
C LEU A 280 -20.68 8.93 -4.50
N PRO A 281 -21.77 8.65 -5.21
CA PRO A 281 -23.10 9.09 -4.79
C PRO A 281 -23.53 8.43 -3.47
N ASP A 282 -24.33 9.12 -2.66
CA ASP A 282 -24.82 8.60 -1.38
C ASP A 282 -25.83 7.45 -1.53
N ASP A 283 -26.45 7.31 -2.71
CA ASP A 283 -27.48 6.32 -3.03
C ASP A 283 -26.93 5.00 -3.62
N VAL A 284 -25.62 4.92 -3.88
CA VAL A 284 -25.01 3.68 -4.39
C VAL A 284 -24.63 2.79 -3.20
N ASP A 285 -25.22 1.59 -3.18
CA ASP A 285 -24.91 0.55 -2.20
C ASP A 285 -23.53 -0.05 -2.48
N VAL A 286 -22.51 0.54 -1.86
CA VAL A 286 -21.10 0.16 -2.03
C VAL A 286 -20.52 -0.24 -0.69
N SER A 287 -20.01 -1.47 -0.63
CA SER A 287 -19.19 -1.94 0.48
C SER A 287 -17.72 -1.57 0.25
N PHE A 288 -17.04 -1.11 1.30
CA PHE A 288 -15.61 -0.80 1.26
C PHE A 288 -14.85 -1.68 2.24
N SER A 289 -13.69 -2.18 1.81
CA SER A 289 -12.63 -2.52 2.75
C SER A 289 -11.44 -1.60 2.52
N THR A 290 -10.86 -1.09 3.60
CA THR A 290 -9.66 -0.25 3.55
C THR A 290 -8.49 -0.95 4.22
N CYS A 291 -7.33 -0.89 3.56
CA CYS A 291 -6.06 -1.22 4.17
C CYS A 291 -5.46 0.07 4.75
N GLY A 292 -5.27 0.06 6.08
CA GLY A 292 -4.63 1.14 6.83
C GLY A 292 -3.13 1.27 6.52
N THR A 293 -2.52 2.33 7.05
CA THR A 293 -1.06 2.53 6.97
C THR A 293 -0.53 3.14 8.25
N GLN A 294 0.71 2.80 8.61
CA GLN A 294 1.43 3.49 9.66
C GLN A 294 1.81 4.89 9.19
N ARG A 295 1.60 5.87 10.06
CA ARG A 295 1.91 7.28 9.89
C ARG A 295 3.04 7.65 10.85
N LYS A 296 4.00 8.43 10.37
CA LYS A 296 4.98 9.10 11.23
C LYS A 296 4.50 10.53 11.40
N SER A 297 4.09 10.91 12.59
CA SER A 297 3.66 12.27 12.92
C SER A 297 4.31 12.67 14.25
N GLY A 298 5.29 13.57 14.18
CA GLY A 298 6.12 13.90 15.34
C GLY A 298 6.88 12.69 15.92
N ASP A 299 6.98 12.65 17.25
CA ASP A 299 7.77 11.64 17.99
C ASP A 299 6.96 10.38 18.36
N LEU A 300 5.65 10.35 18.08
CA LEU A 300 4.78 9.22 18.39
C LEU A 300 4.43 8.45 17.11
N ASP A 301 4.57 7.14 17.16
CA ASP A 301 4.07 6.27 16.10
C ASP A 301 2.54 6.41 16.04
N SER A 302 2.01 6.62 14.85
CA SER A 302 0.57 6.70 14.63
C SER A 302 0.16 5.78 13.49
N PHE A 303 -1.10 5.39 13.40
CA PHE A 303 -1.56 4.59 12.27
C PHE A 303 -3.03 4.82 11.96
N VAL A 304 -3.36 4.65 10.67
CA VAL A 304 -4.72 4.63 10.16
C VAL A 304 -5.23 3.21 10.26
N TYR A 305 -6.40 3.03 10.86
CA TYR A 305 -7.01 1.72 11.07
C TYR A 305 -7.59 1.15 9.76
N CYS A 306 -7.61 -0.17 9.61
CA CYS A 306 -8.35 -0.83 8.54
C CYS A 306 -9.86 -0.71 8.83
N GLU A 307 -10.66 -0.35 7.83
CA GLU A 307 -12.10 -0.16 7.98
C GLU A 307 -12.86 -1.08 7.02
N SER A 308 -13.86 -1.78 7.55
CA SER A 308 -14.89 -2.45 6.76
C SER A 308 -16.17 -1.66 6.88
N ILE A 309 -16.63 -1.10 5.76
CA ILE A 309 -17.83 -0.27 5.69
C ILE A 309 -18.86 -1.04 4.87
N SER A 310 -19.92 -1.49 5.55
CA SER A 310 -21.04 -2.17 4.90
C SER A 310 -21.92 -1.17 4.15
N GLY A 311 -22.54 -1.64 3.08
CA GLY A 311 -23.62 -0.92 2.39
C GLY A 311 -24.91 -0.87 3.21
N ASP A 312 -25.84 0.01 2.84
CA ASP A 312 -27.08 0.27 3.60
C ASP A 312 -28.17 -0.79 3.35
N ARG A 313 -27.96 -1.77 2.45
CA ARG A 313 -28.95 -2.83 2.16
C ARG A 313 -28.44 -4.25 2.48
N VAL A 314 -29.37 -5.09 2.93
CA VAL A 314 -29.18 -6.44 3.50
C VAL A 314 -28.78 -7.51 2.46
N GLU A 315 -28.85 -7.21 1.16
CA GLU A 315 -28.46 -8.17 0.11
C GLU A 315 -26.96 -8.02 -0.26
N GLU A 316 -26.08 -8.67 0.50
CA GLU A 316 -24.62 -8.76 0.23
C GLU A 316 -24.30 -9.18 -1.22
N SER A 317 -25.19 -9.94 -1.86
CA SER A 317 -25.01 -10.50 -3.20
C SER A 317 -25.06 -9.50 -4.37
N LYS A 318 -25.37 -8.20 -4.15
CA LYS A 318 -25.39 -7.18 -5.23
C LYS A 318 -24.56 -5.92 -4.97
N SER A 319 -23.97 -5.76 -3.79
CA SER A 319 -23.16 -4.58 -3.49
C SER A 319 -21.83 -4.64 -4.24
N ARG A 320 -21.45 -3.54 -4.90
CA ARG A 320 -20.13 -3.46 -5.54
C ARG A 320 -19.08 -3.37 -4.43
N GLN A 321 -18.14 -4.31 -4.38
CA GLN A 321 -17.07 -4.28 -3.39
C GLN A 321 -15.89 -3.43 -3.89
N LEU A 322 -15.63 -2.33 -3.20
CA LEU A 322 -14.50 -1.46 -3.49
C LEU A 322 -13.39 -1.66 -2.46
N LYS A 323 -12.14 -1.67 -2.93
CA LYS A 323 -10.96 -1.82 -2.07
C LYS A 323 -10.19 -0.50 -2.05
N GLY A 324 -9.86 -0.04 -0.85
CA GLY A 324 -9.14 1.19 -0.59
C GLY A 324 -7.81 0.93 0.10
N ILE A 325 -6.78 1.70 -0.21
CA ILE A 325 -5.48 1.59 0.46
C ILE A 325 -4.98 2.98 0.81
N TRP A 326 -4.66 3.19 2.09
CA TRP A 326 -3.90 4.35 2.51
C TRP A 326 -2.42 4.12 2.23
N ILE A 327 -1.77 5.04 1.52
CA ILE A 327 -0.38 4.85 1.07
C ILE A 327 0.40 6.15 1.06
N TYR A 328 1.65 6.07 1.51
CA TYR A 328 2.64 7.13 1.32
C TYR A 328 3.29 7.01 -0.06
N PRO A 329 3.26 8.07 -0.89
CA PRO A 329 3.90 8.03 -2.19
C PRO A 329 5.42 8.00 -2.02
N LYS A 330 6.00 6.84 -2.36
CA LYS A 330 7.45 6.62 -2.46
C LYS A 330 7.79 6.35 -3.92
N PHE A 331 8.72 7.12 -4.45
CA PHE A 331 9.05 7.18 -5.86
C PHE A 331 10.42 6.59 -6.21
N CYS A 332 11.32 6.50 -5.23
CA CYS A 332 12.66 5.98 -5.46
C CYS A 332 12.61 4.57 -6.05
N GLN A 333 13.38 4.38 -7.12
CA GLN A 333 13.58 3.06 -7.72
C GLN A 333 14.33 2.17 -6.74
N VAL A 334 13.94 0.89 -6.71
CA VAL A 334 14.64 -0.13 -5.97
C VAL A 334 15.77 -0.66 -6.86
N PRO A 335 16.99 -0.86 -6.34
CA PRO A 335 18.05 -1.49 -7.12
C PRO A 335 17.64 -2.92 -7.53
N PRO A 336 17.89 -3.36 -8.78
CA PRO A 336 17.47 -4.70 -9.24
C PRO A 336 17.92 -5.86 -8.35
N LYS A 337 19.08 -5.73 -7.70
CA LYS A 337 19.63 -6.72 -6.76
C LYS A 337 18.79 -6.89 -5.48
N GLU A 338 17.89 -5.96 -5.19
CA GLU A 338 17.02 -5.93 -4.00
C GLU A 338 15.56 -6.30 -4.35
N GLU A 339 15.25 -6.53 -5.63
CA GLU A 339 13.92 -6.90 -6.14
C GLU A 339 13.59 -8.40 -5.99
N ALA A 340 14.57 -9.21 -5.55
CA ALA A 340 14.37 -10.61 -5.19
C ALA A 340 14.28 -10.78 -3.67
N TRP A 341 13.43 -11.69 -3.19
CA TRP A 341 13.27 -11.98 -1.77
C TRP A 341 14.53 -12.56 -1.13
#